data_AF-A0A561F1Z9-F1
#
_entry.id   AF-A0A561F1Z9-F1
#
_cell.length_a   1.000
_cell.length_b   1.000
_cell.length_c   1.000
_cell.angle_alpha   90.00
_cell.angle_beta   90.00
_cell.angle_gamma   90.00
#
_symmetry.space_group_name_H-M   'P 1'
#
loop_
_entity.id
_entity.type
_entity.pdbx_description
1 polymer ?
#
loop_
_entity_poly.entity_id
_entity_poly.type
_entity_poly.pdbx_seq_one_letter_code
_entity_poly.pdbx_strand_id
1 'polypeptide(L)'
;MTNQQQIDAAHRALRELFVHGKQARECMADIAAAGNAFLGVACAFFCNVMEFAFSGHESVEQVQTYLEDLKRTYPAELTHLQPELMAMFVLLEIGPGALPSGQPRIEMTDGLIYQMRLLAEYTAKKEGIVGEQLELYLFGAGGRYGLNPW
;
A
#
# COMPACT_ATOMS: atom_id res chain seq x y z
N MET A 1 -2.97 20.46 14.81
CA MET A 1 -2.77 20.05 13.41
C MET A 1 -4.09 19.48 12.93
N THR A 2 -4.59 19.90 11.77
CA THR A 2 -5.86 19.39 11.21
C THR A 2 -5.65 18.02 10.57
N ASN A 3 -6.72 17.24 10.43
CA ASN A 3 -6.66 15.95 9.73
C ASN A 3 -6.11 16.11 8.29
N GLN A 4 -6.53 17.17 7.57
CA GLN A 4 -6.00 17.47 6.24
C GLN A 4 -4.48 17.68 6.24
N GLN A 5 -3.94 18.41 7.23
CA GLN A 5 -2.48 18.62 7.34
C GLN A 5 -1.72 17.31 7.57
N GLN A 6 -2.31 16.36 8.31
CA GLN A 6 -1.74 15.03 8.54
C GLN A 6 -1.77 14.19 7.26
N ILE A 7 -2.86 14.27 6.49
CA ILE A 7 -2.99 13.61 5.19
C ILE A 7 -1.98 14.16 4.18
N ASP A 8 -1.80 15.48 4.13
CA ASP A 8 -0.83 16.12 3.25
C ASP A 8 0.61 15.71 3.62
N ALA A 9 0.91 15.60 4.93
CA ALA A 9 2.19 15.09 5.40
C ALA A 9 2.41 13.62 5.05
N ALA A 10 1.37 12.78 5.21
CA ALA A 10 1.40 11.39 4.80
C ALA A 10 1.66 11.27 3.29
N HIS A 11 0.97 12.06 2.48
CA HIS A 11 1.14 12.09 1.02
C HIS A 11 2.57 12.47 0.64
N ARG A 12 3.14 13.53 1.23
CA ARG A 12 4.54 13.92 0.98
C ARG A 12 5.52 12.80 1.33
N ALA A 13 5.40 12.22 2.52
CA ALA A 13 6.27 11.12 2.94
C ALA A 13 6.14 9.92 1.99
N LEU A 14 4.92 9.48 1.69
CA LEU A 14 4.67 8.32 0.83
C LEU A 14 5.12 8.58 -0.61
N ARG A 15 5.02 9.80 -1.13
CA ARG A 15 5.54 10.14 -2.47
C ARG A 15 7.04 9.94 -2.52
N GLU A 16 7.76 10.44 -1.52
CA GLU A 16 9.20 10.26 -1.45
C GLU A 16 9.61 8.78 -1.33
N LEU A 17 8.84 7.98 -0.57
CA LEU A 17 9.13 6.55 -0.39
C LEU A 17 8.78 5.71 -1.61
N PHE A 18 7.61 5.89 -2.19
CA PHE A 18 7.04 5.02 -3.22
C PHE A 18 7.28 5.49 -4.65
N VAL A 19 7.34 6.81 -4.87
CA VAL A 19 7.53 7.39 -6.21
C VAL A 19 9.01 7.71 -6.44
N HIS A 20 9.70 8.25 -5.43
CA HIS A 20 11.11 8.65 -5.55
C HIS A 20 12.10 7.63 -4.98
N GLY A 21 11.63 6.55 -4.35
CA GLY A 21 12.48 5.47 -3.84
C GLY A 21 13.42 5.86 -2.68
N LYS A 22 13.09 6.91 -1.91
CA LYS A 22 13.87 7.33 -0.74
C LYS A 22 13.71 6.38 0.43
N GLN A 23 14.61 6.46 1.40
CA GLN A 23 14.53 5.67 2.63
C GLN A 23 13.62 6.34 3.67
N ALA A 24 12.97 5.53 4.52
CA ALA A 24 12.11 6.01 5.60
C ALA A 24 12.78 7.06 6.51
N ARG A 25 14.07 6.86 6.81
CA ARG A 25 14.87 7.80 7.61
C ARG A 25 14.96 9.21 7.02
N GLU A 26 14.82 9.33 5.70
CA GLU A 26 14.86 10.62 4.99
C GLU A 26 13.52 11.37 5.06
N CYS A 27 12.45 10.69 5.48
CA CYS A 27 11.09 11.22 5.54
C CYS A 27 10.56 11.36 6.98
N MET A 28 11.42 11.18 8.00
CA MET A 28 11.01 11.10 9.41
C MET A 28 10.18 12.30 9.90
N ALA A 29 10.49 13.51 9.40
CA ALA A 29 9.76 14.72 9.79
C ALA A 29 8.30 14.69 9.29
N ASP A 30 8.09 14.32 8.02
CA ASP A 30 6.74 14.19 7.45
C ASP A 30 5.99 12.98 8.02
N ILE A 31 6.68 11.86 8.28
CA ILE A 31 6.09 10.68 8.95
C ILE A 31 5.61 11.07 10.36
N ALA A 32 6.43 11.79 11.13
CA ALA A 32 6.06 12.24 12.47
C ALA A 32 4.90 13.25 12.42
N ALA A 33 4.88 14.16 11.44
CA ALA A 33 3.78 15.11 11.25
C ALA A 33 2.48 14.42 10.81
N ALA A 34 2.57 13.35 10.02
CA ALA A 34 1.42 12.58 9.58
C ALA A 34 0.75 11.81 10.73
N GLY A 35 1.51 11.28 11.68
CA GLY A 35 0.98 10.44 12.76
C GLY A 35 0.17 9.26 12.20
N ASN A 36 -1.03 9.01 12.73
CA ASN A 36 -1.89 7.91 12.31
C ASN A 36 -2.33 7.97 10.83
N ALA A 37 -2.32 9.16 10.23
CA ALA A 37 -2.65 9.32 8.81
C ALA A 37 -1.62 8.64 7.91
N PHE A 38 -0.37 8.49 8.34
CA PHE A 38 0.65 7.81 7.56
C PHE A 38 0.24 6.38 7.22
N LEU A 39 -0.18 5.60 8.23
CA LEU A 39 -0.59 4.21 8.05
C LEU A 39 -1.88 4.10 7.25
N GLY A 40 -2.87 4.96 7.53
CA GLY A 40 -4.14 4.95 6.81
C GLY A 40 -3.97 5.25 5.31
N VAL A 41 -3.18 6.27 4.97
CA VAL A 41 -2.91 6.61 3.56
C VAL A 41 -2.02 5.54 2.90
N ALA A 42 -1.05 4.96 3.61
CA ALA A 42 -0.23 3.86 3.07
C ALA A 42 -1.07 2.61 2.77
N CYS A 43 -2.00 2.26 3.65
CA CYS A 43 -2.93 1.14 3.45
C CYS A 43 -3.90 1.44 2.30
N ALA A 44 -4.48 2.64 2.25
CA ALA A 44 -5.32 3.06 1.13
C ALA A 44 -4.57 3.01 -0.22
N PHE A 45 -3.30 3.40 -0.24
CA PHE A 45 -2.45 3.34 -1.43
C PHE A 45 -2.20 1.89 -1.86
N PHE A 46 -1.87 1.02 -0.91
CA PHE A 46 -1.77 -0.42 -1.16
C PHE A 46 -3.07 -0.97 -1.77
N CYS A 47 -4.22 -0.69 -1.16
CA CYS A 47 -5.52 -1.14 -1.69
C CYS A 47 -5.74 -0.62 -3.11
N ASN A 48 -5.48 0.66 -3.39
CA ASN A 48 -5.64 1.22 -4.73
C ASN A 48 -4.80 0.46 -5.77
N VAL A 49 -3.53 0.17 -5.45
CA VAL A 49 -2.65 -0.58 -6.38
C VAL A 49 -3.11 -2.02 -6.54
N MET A 50 -3.49 -2.71 -5.46
CA MET A 50 -3.94 -4.10 -5.55
C MET A 50 -5.28 -4.23 -6.28
N GLU A 51 -6.19 -3.26 -6.13
CA GLU A 51 -7.45 -3.16 -6.87
C GLU A 51 -7.26 -2.94 -8.39
N PHE A 52 -6.07 -2.54 -8.84
CA PHE A 52 -5.75 -2.55 -10.26
C PHE A 52 -5.45 -3.97 -10.76
N ALA A 53 -4.69 -4.74 -9.98
CA ALA A 53 -4.32 -6.11 -10.33
C ALA A 53 -5.46 -7.11 -10.09
N PHE A 54 -6.40 -6.78 -9.20
CA PHE A 54 -7.43 -7.69 -8.70
C PHE A 54 -8.79 -7.00 -8.58
N SER A 55 -9.85 -7.75 -8.87
CA SER A 55 -11.23 -7.34 -8.67
C SER A 55 -11.74 -7.52 -7.24
N GLY A 56 -10.94 -8.20 -6.39
CA GLY A 56 -11.30 -8.57 -5.02
C GLY A 56 -12.13 -9.87 -4.93
N HIS A 57 -12.49 -10.50 -6.05
CA HIS A 57 -13.28 -11.75 -6.08
C HIS A 57 -12.44 -12.98 -6.39
N GLU A 58 -11.13 -12.81 -6.51
CA GLU A 58 -10.19 -13.89 -6.77
C GLU A 58 -10.14 -14.89 -5.62
N SER A 59 -9.81 -16.15 -5.94
CA SER A 59 -9.46 -17.13 -4.92
C SER A 59 -8.10 -16.82 -4.30
N VAL A 60 -7.86 -17.32 -3.08
CA VAL A 60 -6.54 -17.23 -2.43
C VAL A 60 -5.44 -17.79 -3.34
N GLU A 61 -5.72 -18.89 -4.05
CA GLU A 61 -4.78 -19.53 -4.98
C GLU A 61 -4.40 -18.62 -6.17
N GLN A 62 -5.37 -17.88 -6.72
CA GLN A 62 -5.11 -16.94 -7.82
C GLN A 62 -4.20 -15.79 -7.37
N VAL A 63 -4.49 -15.21 -6.19
CA VAL A 63 -3.66 -14.14 -5.63
C VAL A 63 -2.27 -14.69 -5.27
N GLN A 64 -2.18 -15.86 -4.65
CA GLN A 64 -0.91 -16.50 -4.34
C GLN A 64 -0.07 -16.73 -5.59
N THR A 65 -0.66 -17.27 -6.66
CA THR A 65 0.01 -17.50 -7.94
C THR A 65 0.59 -16.21 -8.52
N TYR A 66 -0.19 -15.11 -8.45
CA TYR A 66 0.29 -13.80 -8.86
C TYR A 66 1.49 -13.34 -8.02
N LEU A 67 1.43 -13.50 -6.70
CA LEU A 67 2.51 -13.11 -5.78
C LEU A 67 3.77 -13.96 -5.94
N GLU A 68 3.62 -15.25 -6.25
CA GLU A 68 4.73 -16.14 -6.60
C GLU A 68 5.41 -15.69 -7.90
N ASP A 69 4.62 -15.34 -8.92
CA ASP A 69 5.14 -14.80 -10.17
C ASP A 69 5.83 -13.43 -9.97
N LEU A 70 5.26 -12.59 -9.11
CA LEU A 70 5.86 -11.31 -8.73
C LEU A 70 7.22 -11.54 -8.02
N LYS A 71 7.28 -12.46 -7.06
CA LYS A 71 8.53 -12.85 -6.37
C LYS A 71 9.56 -13.42 -7.34
N ARG A 72 9.13 -14.20 -8.34
CA ARG A 72 10.02 -14.73 -9.38
C ARG A 72 10.60 -13.63 -10.27
N THR A 73 9.81 -12.57 -10.52
CA THR A 73 10.25 -11.41 -11.31
C THR A 73 11.21 -10.51 -10.55
N TYR A 74 11.00 -10.34 -9.23
CA TYR A 74 11.78 -9.46 -8.35
C TYR A 74 12.35 -10.22 -7.13
N PRO A 75 13.23 -11.21 -7.33
CA PRO A 75 13.63 -12.13 -6.28
C PRO A 75 14.48 -11.49 -5.18
N ALA A 76 15.30 -10.49 -5.52
CA ALA A 76 16.17 -9.81 -4.55
C ALA A 76 15.37 -8.93 -3.60
N GLU A 77 14.31 -8.29 -4.09
CA GLU A 77 13.52 -7.32 -3.35
C GLU A 77 12.39 -8.00 -2.58
N LEU A 78 11.88 -9.13 -3.08
CA LEU A 78 10.81 -9.92 -2.47
C LEU A 78 11.31 -11.21 -1.81
N THR A 79 12.59 -11.29 -1.43
CA THR A 79 13.18 -12.50 -0.82
C THR A 79 12.36 -13.02 0.37
N HIS A 80 11.91 -12.12 1.24
CA HIS A 80 11.14 -12.44 2.45
C HIS A 80 9.62 -12.52 2.24
N LEU A 81 9.12 -12.29 1.03
CA LEU A 81 7.69 -12.40 0.75
C LEU A 81 7.24 -13.85 0.99
N GLN A 82 6.13 -13.99 1.72
CA GLN A 82 5.42 -15.25 1.96
C GLN A 82 4.09 -15.21 1.18
N PRO A 83 4.05 -15.71 -0.07
CA PRO A 83 2.90 -15.54 -0.96
C PRO A 83 1.58 -16.05 -0.39
N GLU A 84 1.60 -17.20 0.28
CA GLU A 84 0.40 -17.80 0.91
C GLU A 84 -0.23 -16.88 1.96
N LEU A 85 0.55 -16.48 2.98
CA LEU A 85 0.06 -15.59 4.04
C LEU A 85 -0.35 -14.22 3.49
N MET A 86 0.38 -13.73 2.50
CA MET A 86 0.12 -12.43 1.92
C MET A 86 -1.08 -12.42 0.98
N ALA A 87 -1.39 -13.53 0.31
CA ALA A 87 -2.60 -13.65 -0.50
C ALA A 87 -3.86 -13.52 0.37
N MET A 88 -3.86 -14.12 1.55
CA MET A 88 -4.93 -13.95 2.53
C MET A 88 -5.05 -12.49 2.99
N PHE A 89 -3.93 -11.83 3.26
CA PHE A 89 -3.90 -10.42 3.65
C PHE A 89 -4.45 -9.51 2.53
N VAL A 90 -4.04 -9.72 1.28
CA VAL A 90 -4.55 -8.96 0.13
C VAL A 90 -6.07 -9.07 0.07
N LEU A 91 -6.61 -10.28 0.08
CA LEU A 91 -8.07 -10.49 0.01
C LEU A 91 -8.81 -9.95 1.23
N LEU A 92 -8.17 -9.91 2.40
CA LEU A 92 -8.74 -9.24 3.57
C LEU A 92 -8.92 -7.75 3.30
N GLU A 93 -7.92 -7.10 2.68
CA GLU A 93 -7.89 -5.65 2.47
C GLU A 93 -8.64 -5.17 1.23
N ILE A 94 -8.84 -6.00 0.20
CA ILE A 94 -9.56 -5.60 -1.05
C ILE A 94 -10.77 -6.47 -1.39
N GLY A 95 -10.98 -7.58 -0.69
CA GLY A 95 -12.04 -8.54 -1.00
C GLY A 95 -13.42 -8.14 -0.49
N PRO A 96 -14.42 -9.04 -0.60
CA PRO A 96 -15.79 -8.75 -0.24
C PRO A 96 -15.90 -8.42 1.25
N GLY A 97 -16.35 -7.21 1.53
CA GLY A 97 -16.48 -6.70 2.89
C GLY A 97 -15.30 -5.88 3.36
N ALA A 98 -14.23 -5.67 2.58
CA ALA A 98 -13.13 -4.76 2.89
C ALA A 98 -13.61 -3.36 3.35
N LEU A 99 -12.86 -2.72 4.24
CA LEU A 99 -13.25 -1.39 4.73
C LEU A 99 -12.99 -0.34 3.63
N PRO A 100 -13.95 0.54 3.33
CA PRO A 100 -13.83 1.49 2.22
C PRO A 100 -12.77 2.59 2.44
N SER A 101 -12.20 2.70 3.64
CA SER A 101 -11.39 3.83 4.11
C SER A 101 -9.88 3.60 4.10
N GLY A 102 -9.41 2.44 3.61
CA GLY A 102 -8.00 2.05 3.77
C GLY A 102 -7.63 1.85 5.25
N GLN A 103 -8.62 1.51 6.08
CA GLN A 103 -8.37 1.07 7.45
C GLN A 103 -7.96 -0.41 7.42
N PRO A 104 -6.74 -0.76 7.83
CA PRO A 104 -6.28 -2.13 7.90
C PRO A 104 -7.16 -2.92 8.86
N ARG A 105 -7.48 -4.15 8.48
CA ARG A 105 -8.33 -5.05 9.29
C ARG A 105 -7.58 -5.78 10.38
N ILE A 106 -6.26 -5.76 10.31
CA ILE A 106 -5.37 -6.34 11.31
C ILE A 106 -4.41 -5.28 11.82
N GLU A 107 -3.83 -5.57 12.99
CA GLU A 107 -2.80 -4.73 13.57
C GLU A 107 -1.59 -4.64 12.63
N MET A 108 -1.20 -3.40 12.33
CA MET A 108 -0.10 -3.10 11.42
C MET A 108 1.23 -3.19 12.18
N THR A 109 1.97 -4.26 11.93
CA THR A 109 3.36 -4.39 12.41
C THR A 109 4.33 -3.73 11.42
N ASP A 110 5.51 -3.33 11.88
CA ASP A 110 6.57 -2.79 11.01
C ASP A 110 6.90 -3.73 9.84
N GLY A 111 6.90 -5.04 10.11
CA GLY A 111 7.11 -6.06 9.09
C GLY A 111 6.00 -6.09 8.04
N LEU A 112 4.74 -5.99 8.46
CA LEU A 112 3.59 -5.96 7.55
C LEU A 112 3.58 -4.69 6.70
N ILE A 113 3.83 -3.52 7.31
CA ILE A 113 3.95 -2.24 6.61
C ILE A 113 5.04 -2.31 5.53
N TYR A 114 6.19 -2.91 5.87
CA TYR A 114 7.28 -3.11 4.93
C TYR A 114 6.88 -4.04 3.77
N GLN A 115 6.18 -5.14 4.04
CA GLN A 115 5.69 -6.04 3.00
C GLN A 115 4.65 -5.38 2.09
N MET A 116 3.68 -4.67 2.66
CA MET A 116 2.69 -3.90 1.89
C MET A 116 3.35 -2.88 0.98
N ARG A 117 4.39 -2.20 1.48
CA ARG A 117 5.16 -1.25 0.69
C ARG A 117 5.77 -1.93 -0.54
N LEU A 118 6.48 -3.04 -0.32
CA LEU A 118 7.11 -3.79 -1.40
C LEU A 118 6.07 -4.30 -2.41
N LEU A 119 4.94 -4.83 -1.93
CA LEU A 119 3.89 -5.33 -2.82
C LEU A 119 3.29 -4.23 -3.67
N ALA A 120 2.91 -3.09 -3.08
CA ALA A 120 2.39 -1.98 -3.85
C ALA A 120 3.41 -1.48 -4.89
N GLU A 121 4.69 -1.37 -4.51
CA GLU A 121 5.74 -0.94 -5.45
C GLU A 121 5.93 -1.93 -6.61
N TYR A 122 6.08 -3.22 -6.32
CA TYR A 122 6.41 -4.21 -7.35
C TYR A 122 5.19 -4.64 -8.17
N THR A 123 3.99 -4.66 -7.58
CA THR A 123 2.73 -4.76 -8.34
C THR A 123 2.60 -3.60 -9.31
N ALA A 124 2.78 -2.35 -8.85
CA ALA A 124 2.74 -1.18 -9.73
C ALA A 124 3.74 -1.29 -10.89
N LYS A 125 4.99 -1.70 -10.62
CA LYS A 125 6.00 -1.94 -11.68
C LYS A 125 5.57 -3.04 -12.66
N LYS A 126 5.07 -4.17 -12.18
CA LYS A 126 4.62 -5.30 -13.01
C LYS A 126 3.45 -4.91 -13.90
N GLU A 127 2.52 -4.15 -13.35
CA GLU A 127 1.31 -3.68 -14.02
C GLU A 127 1.53 -2.42 -14.90
N GLY A 128 2.75 -1.88 -14.91
CA GLY A 128 3.09 -0.70 -15.71
C GLY A 128 2.57 0.63 -15.15
N ILE A 129 2.17 0.67 -13.87
CA ILE A 129 1.74 1.87 -13.16
C ILE A 129 2.97 2.68 -12.76
N VAL A 130 3.27 3.74 -13.52
CA VAL A 130 4.48 4.57 -13.32
C VAL A 130 4.17 6.06 -13.44
N GLY A 131 5.08 6.89 -12.94
CA GLY A 131 5.02 8.36 -13.08
C GLY A 131 3.70 8.95 -12.57
N GLU A 132 3.02 9.71 -13.42
CA GLU A 132 1.76 10.39 -13.08
C GLU A 132 0.66 9.44 -12.61
N GLN A 133 0.60 8.20 -13.13
CA GLN A 133 -0.41 7.22 -12.68
C GLN A 133 -0.16 6.82 -11.23
N LEU A 134 1.09 6.58 -10.84
CA LEU A 134 1.43 6.24 -9.47
C LEU A 134 1.09 7.39 -8.51
N GLU A 135 1.33 8.64 -8.93
CA GLU A 135 0.94 9.82 -8.18
C GLU A 135 -0.59 9.95 -8.04
N LEU A 136 -1.36 9.63 -9.09
CA LEU A 136 -2.83 9.62 -9.01
C LEU A 136 -3.34 8.59 -8.00
N TYR A 137 -2.74 7.40 -7.95
CA TYR A 137 -3.12 6.35 -6.99
C TYR A 137 -2.82 6.78 -5.56
N LEU A 138 -1.71 7.48 -5.35
CA LEU A 138 -1.34 8.03 -4.05
C LEU A 138 -2.23 9.22 -3.64
N PHE A 139 -2.57 10.10 -4.58
CA PHE A 139 -3.53 11.18 -4.33
C PHE A 139 -4.91 10.63 -3.95
N GLY A 140 -5.38 9.61 -4.68
CA GLY A 140 -6.63 8.90 -4.38
C GLY A 140 -6.61 8.24 -3.01
N ALA A 141 -5.47 7.77 -2.53
CA ALA A 141 -5.32 7.19 -1.19
C ALA A 141 -5.57 8.21 -0.08
N GLY A 142 -5.08 9.44 -0.25
CA GLY A 142 -5.35 10.55 0.68
C GLY A 142 -6.84 10.89 0.76
N GLY A 143 -7.54 10.89 -0.39
CA GLY A 143 -8.99 11.09 -0.44
C GLY A 143 -9.77 9.94 0.21
N ARG A 144 -9.41 8.68 -0.11
CA ARG A 144 -10.01 7.46 0.45
C ARG A 144 -9.94 7.43 1.97
N TYR A 145 -8.77 7.76 2.53
CA TYR A 145 -8.58 7.86 3.98
C TYR A 145 -9.32 9.07 4.58
N GLY A 146 -9.26 10.23 3.92
CA GLY A 146 -9.89 11.47 4.40
C GLY A 146 -11.42 11.42 4.53
N LEU A 147 -12.09 10.52 3.80
CA LEU A 147 -13.53 10.28 3.95
C LEU A 147 -13.90 9.58 5.27
N ASN A 148 -12.98 8.85 5.88
CA ASN A 148 -13.20 8.07 7.10
C ASN A 148 -11.89 7.95 7.92
N PRO A 149 -11.40 9.08 8.46
CA PRO A 149 -10.19 9.12 9.26
C PRO A 149 -10.41 8.48 10.63
N TRP A 150 -9.36 7.85 11.16
CA TRP A 150 -9.34 7.17 12.46
C TRP A 150 -8.54 7.94 13.53
#